data_AF-A0AAW0A1Q9-F1
#
_entry.id   AF-A0AAW0A1Q9-F1
#
_cell.length_a   1.000
_cell.length_b   1.000
_cell.length_c   1.000
_cell.angle_alpha   90.00
_cell.angle_beta   90.00
_cell.angle_gamma   90.00
#
_symmetry.space_group_name_H-M   'P 1'
#
loop_
_entity.id
_entity.type
_entity.pdbx_description
1 polymer ?
#
loop_
_entity_poly.entity_id
_entity_poly.type
_entity_poly.pdbx_seq_one_letter_code
_entity_poly.pdbx_strand_id
1 'polypeptide(L)'
;MNHIDEVQEAVAGIRMEIDAHDLTILRGEPDENVDETPVDPQSADHWALGAPVSGGVLNSNGKSRAYADFDFRLRSFLAETFPEEHIAYEDAIFVRRFRCPYISYQSLEDWRGARDIIRCNPCFYEEPRYDCLLINRTEPGLHVARTRALLRCKFPSGRSVDIALVPMFQPSRWKPRRKLS
;
A
#
# COMPACT_ATOMS: atom_id res chain seq x y z
N MET A 1 -1.94 -33.37 12.38
CA MET A 1 -1.55 -32.28 11.46
C MET A 1 -0.15 -31.87 11.89
N ASN A 2 0.86 -32.04 11.04
CA ASN A 2 2.22 -31.63 11.40
C ASN A 2 2.34 -30.12 11.14
N HIS A 3 2.93 -29.37 12.08
CA HIS A 3 3.14 -27.91 12.01
C HIS A 3 3.81 -27.46 10.70
N ILE A 4 4.62 -28.33 10.08
CA ILE A 4 5.26 -28.07 8.78
C ILE A 4 4.24 -28.00 7.64
N ASP A 5 3.20 -28.83 7.66
CA ASP A 5 2.16 -28.87 6.63
C ASP A 5 1.28 -27.61 6.68
N GLU A 6 1.00 -27.11 7.89
CA GLU A 6 0.19 -25.90 8.10
C GLU A 6 0.90 -24.64 7.60
N VAL A 7 2.21 -24.52 7.87
CA VAL A 7 3.02 -23.40 7.37
C VAL A 7 3.14 -23.45 5.84
N GLN A 8 3.33 -24.64 5.26
CA GLN A 8 3.36 -24.80 3.79
C GLN A 8 2.02 -24.47 3.14
N GLU A 9 0.90 -24.83 3.78
CA GLU A 9 -0.45 -24.50 3.30
C GLU A 9 -0.69 -22.98 3.34
N ALA A 10 -0.26 -22.30 4.41
CA ALA A 10 -0.35 -20.84 4.51
C ALA A 10 0.49 -20.14 3.43
N VAL A 11 1.75 -20.58 3.22
CA VAL A 11 2.64 -20.01 2.20
C VAL A 11 2.08 -20.21 0.79
N ALA A 12 1.52 -21.39 0.51
CA ALA A 12 0.88 -21.68 -0.79
C ALA A 12 -0.35 -20.78 -1.01
N GLY A 13 -1.14 -20.53 0.04
CA GLY A 13 -2.28 -19.61 0.00
C GLY A 13 -1.85 -18.18 -0.34
N ILE A 14 -0.84 -17.65 0.35
CA ILE A 14 -0.29 -16.32 0.10
C ILE A 14 0.22 -16.19 -1.34
N ARG A 15 0.99 -17.17 -1.82
CA ARG A 15 1.59 -17.13 -3.16
C ARG A 15 0.53 -17.15 -4.27
N MET A 16 -0.48 -17.99 -4.12
CA MET A 16 -1.60 -18.09 -5.05
C MET A 16 -2.34 -16.76 -5.19
N GLU A 17 -2.51 -16.06 -4.08
CA GLU A 17 -3.26 -14.84 -4.00
C GLU A 17 -2.48 -13.64 -4.60
N ILE A 18 -1.15 -13.62 -4.43
CA ILE A 18 -0.21 -12.73 -5.13
C ILE A 18 -0.29 -12.94 -6.65
N ASP A 19 -0.15 -14.19 -7.11
CA ASP A 19 -0.10 -14.52 -8.54
C ASP A 19 -1.39 -14.14 -9.27
N ALA A 20 -2.55 -14.32 -8.63
CA ALA A 20 -3.85 -13.91 -9.18
C ALA A 20 -3.94 -12.38 -9.38
N HIS A 21 -3.35 -11.60 -8.48
CA HIS A 21 -3.31 -10.14 -8.59
C HIS A 21 -2.36 -9.65 -9.68
N ASP A 22 -1.18 -10.26 -9.83
CA ASP A 22 -0.21 -9.89 -10.87
C ASP A 22 -0.78 -10.06 -12.29
N LEU A 23 -1.55 -11.12 -12.51
CA LEU A 23 -2.27 -11.34 -13.77
C LEU A 23 -3.29 -10.23 -14.10
N THR A 24 -3.80 -9.51 -13.10
CA THR A 24 -4.72 -8.38 -13.32
C THR A 24 -3.98 -7.09 -13.67
N ILE A 25 -2.76 -6.90 -13.16
CA ILE A 25 -1.97 -5.68 -13.35
C ILE A 25 -1.30 -5.63 -14.72
N LEU A 26 -0.82 -6.77 -15.26
CA LEU A 26 -0.19 -6.84 -16.59
C LEU A 26 -1.11 -6.38 -17.75
N ARG A 27 -2.37 -6.07 -17.47
CA ARG A 27 -3.35 -5.50 -18.42
C ARG A 27 -3.34 -3.96 -18.47
N GLY A 28 -2.55 -3.28 -17.64
CA GLY A 28 -2.39 -1.82 -17.63
C GLY A 28 -0.92 -1.40 -17.75
N GLU A 29 -0.66 -0.39 -18.59
CA GLU A 29 0.70 0.04 -18.97
C GLU A 29 1.51 0.67 -17.81
N PRO A 30 2.86 0.54 -17.83
CA PRO A 30 3.75 1.08 -16.79
C PRO A 30 4.13 2.55 -17.01
N ASP A 31 4.50 3.22 -15.92
CA ASP A 31 4.89 4.65 -15.86
C ASP A 31 6.31 4.74 -15.28
N GLU A 32 7.17 5.53 -15.94
CA GLU A 32 8.63 5.55 -15.75
C GLU A 32 9.12 6.53 -14.68
N ASN A 33 10.33 6.24 -14.18
CA ASN A 33 11.36 7.09 -13.55
C ASN A 33 11.78 6.66 -12.15
N VAL A 34 13.06 6.84 -11.81
CA VAL A 34 13.75 6.41 -10.58
C VAL A 34 14.69 7.52 -10.12
N ASP A 35 14.71 7.82 -8.83
CA ASP A 35 15.93 8.14 -8.07
C ASP A 35 15.68 8.02 -6.54
N GLU A 36 16.67 7.53 -5.79
CA GLU A 36 16.60 7.28 -4.34
C GLU A 36 17.53 8.26 -3.58
N THR A 37 16.98 8.99 -2.61
CA THR A 37 17.76 9.76 -1.61
C THR A 37 17.24 9.52 -0.19
N PRO A 38 18.06 9.70 0.87
CA PRO A 38 17.69 9.35 2.24
C PRO A 38 16.84 10.47 2.88
N VAL A 39 15.82 10.09 3.68
CA VAL A 39 14.93 11.03 4.40
C VAL A 39 15.07 10.91 5.92
N ASP A 40 15.05 12.10 6.54
CA ASP A 40 15.29 12.46 7.95
C ASP A 40 14.19 11.96 8.92
N PRO A 41 14.51 11.47 10.14
CA PRO A 41 13.53 10.94 11.09
C PRO A 41 13.14 11.99 12.15
N GLN A 42 12.09 12.77 11.91
CA GLN A 42 11.47 13.63 12.93
C GLN A 42 9.93 13.56 12.90
N SER A 43 9.36 12.36 12.94
CA SER A 43 7.94 12.19 13.28
C SER A 43 7.81 11.43 14.60
N ALA A 44 6.86 11.84 15.44
CA ALA A 44 6.43 11.11 16.63
C ALA A 44 5.70 9.80 16.27
N ASP A 45 5.41 9.59 14.99
CA ASP A 45 4.82 8.38 14.46
C ASP A 45 5.82 7.22 14.43
N HIS A 46 5.31 5.99 14.55
CA HIS A 46 6.12 4.78 14.39
C HIS A 46 6.50 4.51 12.91
N TRP A 47 6.15 5.42 12.00
CA TRP A 47 6.53 5.36 10.58
C TRP A 47 7.10 6.69 10.07
N ALA A 48 7.89 6.61 9.00
CA ALA A 48 8.38 7.78 8.26
C ALA A 48 8.36 7.48 6.76
N LEU A 49 7.85 8.40 5.94
CA LEU A 49 7.91 8.27 4.48
C LEU A 49 9.32 8.60 3.97
N GLY A 50 9.80 7.84 2.99
CA GLY A 50 11.08 8.05 2.31
C GLY A 50 11.05 9.25 1.36
N ALA A 51 11.92 9.23 0.35
CA ALA A 51 12.00 10.33 -0.60
C ALA A 51 10.69 10.49 -1.40
N PRO A 52 10.21 11.72 -1.57
CA PRO A 52 9.05 12.00 -2.40
C PRO A 52 9.40 11.84 -3.88
N VAL A 53 8.49 11.24 -4.64
CA VAL A 53 8.67 10.97 -6.08
C VAL A 53 8.13 12.12 -6.92
N SER A 54 6.91 12.52 -6.59
CA SER A 54 6.16 13.53 -7.33
C SER A 54 5.12 14.15 -6.42
N GLY A 55 4.72 15.37 -6.75
CA GLY A 55 3.67 16.08 -6.03
C GLY A 55 2.81 16.85 -7.01
N GLY A 56 1.55 17.05 -6.64
CA GLY A 56 0.63 17.85 -7.43
C GLY A 56 -0.66 18.10 -6.68
N VAL A 57 -1.49 18.98 -7.23
CA VAL A 57 -2.87 19.12 -6.78
C VAL A 57 -3.68 17.99 -7.40
N LEU A 58 -4.52 17.32 -6.60
CA LEU A 58 -5.58 16.47 -7.15
C LEU A 58 -6.57 17.37 -7.89
N ASN A 59 -6.36 17.48 -9.20
CA ASN A 59 -7.32 18.10 -10.11
C ASN A 59 -8.13 17.00 -10.78
N SER A 60 -9.46 17.15 -10.74
CA SER A 60 -10.48 16.31 -11.37
C SER A 60 -10.38 16.19 -12.91
N ASN A 61 -9.35 16.80 -13.53
CA ASN A 61 -9.15 16.85 -14.99
C ASN A 61 -8.05 15.89 -15.52
N GLY A 62 -7.59 14.95 -14.70
CA GLY A 62 -6.61 13.93 -15.10
C GLY A 62 -7.19 12.90 -16.07
N LYS A 63 -6.69 12.87 -17.31
CA LYS A 63 -7.18 12.04 -18.45
C LYS A 63 -7.00 10.51 -18.31
N SER A 64 -6.61 9.99 -17.15
CA SER A 64 -6.42 8.55 -16.96
C SER A 64 -7.63 7.93 -16.25
N ARG A 65 -8.32 7.03 -16.96
CA ARG A 65 -9.58 6.40 -16.54
C ARG A 65 -9.45 5.57 -15.26
N ALA A 66 -8.23 5.10 -14.93
CA ALA A 66 -7.92 4.41 -13.68
C ALA A 66 -7.79 5.37 -12.47
N TYR A 67 -7.52 6.65 -12.71
CA TYR A 67 -7.36 7.68 -11.68
C TYR A 67 -8.58 8.59 -11.52
N ALA A 68 -9.52 8.60 -12.48
CA ALA A 68 -10.77 9.35 -12.36
C ALA A 68 -11.59 8.91 -11.14
N ASP A 69 -11.73 7.60 -10.94
CA ASP A 69 -12.35 7.02 -9.74
C ASP A 69 -11.50 7.22 -8.48
N PHE A 70 -10.19 7.32 -8.63
CA PHE A 70 -9.26 7.42 -7.51
C PHE A 70 -9.43 8.73 -6.74
N ASP A 71 -9.57 9.87 -7.44
CA ASP A 71 -9.81 11.16 -6.80
C ASP A 71 -11.13 11.14 -6.00
N PHE A 72 -12.21 10.68 -6.64
CA PHE A 72 -13.51 10.55 -5.97
C PHE A 72 -13.43 9.65 -4.73
N ARG A 73 -12.85 8.44 -4.86
CA ARG A 73 -12.71 7.49 -3.74
C ARG A 73 -11.83 8.04 -2.62
N LEU A 74 -10.74 8.71 -2.97
CA LEU A 74 -9.85 9.31 -1.98
C LEU A 74 -10.56 10.46 -1.25
N ARG A 75 -11.26 11.35 -1.96
CA ARG A 75 -12.05 12.42 -1.33
C ARG A 75 -13.13 11.87 -0.41
N SER A 76 -13.88 10.86 -0.83
CA SER A 76 -14.88 10.19 0.02
C SER A 76 -14.23 9.59 1.27
N PHE A 77 -13.13 8.84 1.10
CA PHE A 77 -12.39 8.28 2.22
C PHE A 77 -11.89 9.35 3.20
N LEU A 78 -11.34 10.45 2.69
CA LEU A 78 -10.85 11.57 3.50
C LEU A 78 -11.98 12.25 4.27
N ALA A 79 -13.12 12.50 3.62
CA ALA A 79 -14.28 13.12 4.26
C ALA A 79 -14.91 12.21 5.35
N GLU A 80 -14.90 10.90 5.14
CA GLU A 80 -15.38 9.92 6.13
C GLU A 80 -14.42 9.76 7.31
N THR A 81 -13.11 9.75 7.05
CA THR A 81 -12.08 9.52 8.08
C THR A 81 -11.79 10.77 8.90
N PHE A 82 -11.92 11.95 8.29
CA PHE A 82 -11.57 13.24 8.88
C PHE A 82 -12.71 14.26 8.72
N PRO A 83 -13.89 13.98 9.32
CA PRO A 83 -15.08 14.84 9.16
C PRO A 83 -14.86 16.29 9.64
N GLU A 84 -13.96 16.49 10.60
CA GLU A 84 -13.58 17.80 11.14
C GLU A 84 -12.87 18.72 10.13
N GLU A 85 -12.31 18.17 9.06
CA GLU A 85 -11.63 18.94 8.02
C GLU A 85 -12.61 19.58 7.02
N HIS A 86 -13.90 19.19 7.07
CA HIS A 86 -14.97 19.74 6.23
C HIS A 86 -14.61 19.85 4.74
N ILE A 87 -13.96 18.81 4.21
CA ILE A 87 -13.41 18.79 2.85
C ILE A 87 -14.53 18.91 1.82
N ALA A 88 -14.61 20.05 1.13
CA ALA A 88 -15.51 20.26 0.01
C ALA A 88 -14.95 19.63 -1.27
N TYR A 89 -15.84 19.32 -2.21
CA TYR A 89 -15.43 18.78 -3.51
C TYR A 89 -14.53 19.75 -4.31
N GLU A 90 -14.77 21.05 -4.16
CA GLU A 90 -14.00 22.13 -4.81
C GLU A 90 -12.60 22.34 -4.19
N ASP A 91 -12.35 21.78 -3.00
CA ASP A 91 -11.12 22.07 -2.27
C ASP A 91 -9.89 21.49 -2.95
N ALA A 92 -8.82 22.28 -2.97
CA ALA A 92 -7.52 21.86 -3.48
C ALA A 92 -6.81 20.98 -2.44
N ILE A 93 -6.77 19.68 -2.71
CA ILE A 93 -6.00 18.72 -1.91
C ILE A 93 -4.65 18.50 -2.60
N PHE A 94 -3.58 18.89 -1.92
CA PHE A 94 -2.22 18.63 -2.42
C PHE A 94 -1.82 17.21 -2.04
N VAL A 95 -1.41 16.44 -3.04
CA VAL A 95 -0.96 15.06 -2.86
C VAL A 95 0.48 14.91 -3.29
N ARG A 96 1.28 14.35 -2.37
CA ARG A 96 2.67 13.99 -2.61
C ARG A 96 2.82 12.48 -2.54
N ARG A 97 3.48 11.88 -3.52
CA ARG A 97 3.68 10.41 -3.64
C ARG A 97 5.04 10.00 -3.11
N PHE A 98 5.10 8.80 -2.54
CA PHE A 98 6.29 8.21 -1.94
C PHE A 98 6.45 6.74 -2.36
N ARG A 99 7.68 6.22 -2.31
CA ARG A 99 7.99 4.82 -2.68
C ARG A 99 8.15 3.88 -1.52
N CYS A 100 8.41 4.40 -0.33
CA CYS A 100 8.60 3.55 0.83
C CYS A 100 8.21 4.28 2.11
N PRO A 101 7.55 3.62 3.06
CA PRO A 101 7.61 3.95 4.45
C PRO A 101 8.73 3.13 5.12
N TYR A 102 9.32 3.75 6.12
CA TYR A 102 10.09 3.09 7.14
C TYR A 102 9.20 2.88 8.34
N ILE A 103 9.00 1.64 8.77
CA ILE A 103 8.18 1.31 9.93
C ILE A 103 9.08 0.83 11.04
N SER A 104 9.01 1.49 12.19
CA SER A 104 9.69 1.06 13.42
C SER A 104 8.70 0.33 14.31
N TYR A 105 9.07 -0.84 14.81
CA TYR A 105 8.22 -1.65 15.67
C TYR A 105 9.05 -2.40 16.71
N GLN A 106 8.39 -2.95 17.72
CA GLN A 106 9.01 -3.89 18.64
C GLN A 106 8.67 -5.31 18.20
N SER A 107 9.69 -6.13 17.94
CA SER A 107 9.48 -7.54 17.63
C SER A 107 8.93 -8.27 18.85
N LEU A 108 7.94 -9.13 18.65
CA LEU A 108 7.37 -9.96 19.71
C LEU A 108 8.24 -11.20 20.01
N GLU A 109 9.21 -11.52 19.15
CA GLU A 109 10.10 -12.66 19.32
C GLU A 109 11.21 -12.35 20.33
N ASP A 110 11.87 -11.21 20.18
CA ASP A 110 13.05 -10.84 20.97
C ASP A 110 12.86 -9.54 21.79
N TRP A 111 11.68 -8.91 21.70
CA TRP A 111 11.34 -7.64 22.38
C TRP A 111 12.25 -6.47 22.01
N ARG A 112 12.97 -6.55 20.89
CA ARG A 112 13.86 -5.48 20.43
C ARG A 112 13.16 -4.58 19.42
N GLY A 113 13.62 -3.33 19.37
CA GLY A 113 13.25 -2.40 18.32
C GLY A 113 13.81 -2.88 16.97
N ALA A 114 12.95 -2.96 15.97
CA ALA A 114 13.27 -3.29 14.59
C ALA A 114 12.72 -2.21 13.66
N ARG A 115 13.24 -2.17 12.43
CA ARG A 115 12.79 -1.23 11.40
C ARG A 115 12.72 -1.92 10.05
N ASP A 116 11.55 -1.89 9.43
CA ASP A 116 11.31 -2.44 8.10
C ASP A 116 11.07 -1.34 7.06
N ILE A 117 11.37 -1.68 5.81
CA ILE A 117 11.13 -0.83 4.64
C ILE A 117 10.10 -1.53 3.79
N ILE A 118 8.91 -0.93 3.64
CA ILE A 118 7.88 -1.44 2.73
C ILE A 118 8.05 -0.76 1.38
N ARG A 119 8.31 -1.52 0.33
CA ARG A 119 8.51 -1.00 -1.02
C ARG A 119 7.20 -0.86 -1.77
N CYS A 120 7.08 0.26 -2.47
CA CYS A 120 5.96 0.63 -3.31
C CYS A 120 6.52 1.37 -4.54
N ASN A 121 7.30 0.65 -5.36
CA ASN A 121 7.99 1.21 -6.51
C ASN A 121 7.42 0.63 -7.82
N PRO A 122 6.77 1.45 -8.68
CA PRO A 122 6.28 1.00 -9.99
C PRO A 122 7.38 0.61 -10.97
N CYS A 123 8.62 1.07 -10.77
CA CYS A 123 9.76 0.84 -11.65
C CYS A 123 11.03 0.60 -10.81
N PHE A 124 11.26 -0.65 -10.42
CA PHE A 124 12.42 -1.12 -9.69
C PHE A 124 13.23 -2.06 -10.59
N TYR A 125 14.30 -1.55 -11.21
CA TYR A 125 15.03 -2.23 -12.28
C TYR A 125 14.11 -2.67 -13.42
N GLU A 126 13.38 -1.72 -14.01
CA GLU A 126 12.45 -1.93 -15.13
C GLU A 126 11.21 -2.78 -14.80
N GLU A 127 11.09 -3.30 -13.57
CA GLU A 127 9.97 -4.12 -13.13
C GLU A 127 9.25 -3.52 -11.90
N PRO A 128 7.92 -3.62 -11.78
CA PRO A 128 7.21 -3.18 -10.60
C PRO A 128 7.57 -4.00 -9.36
N ARG A 129 7.94 -3.32 -8.26
CA ARG A 129 8.18 -3.93 -6.95
C ARG A 129 7.29 -3.32 -5.89
N TYR A 130 6.34 -4.13 -5.45
CA TYR A 130 5.40 -3.79 -4.39
C TYR A 130 5.43 -4.87 -3.32
N ASP A 131 5.66 -4.47 -2.08
CA ASP A 131 5.69 -5.41 -0.96
C ASP A 131 4.27 -5.79 -0.54
N CYS A 132 4.11 -7.07 -0.19
CA CYS A 132 2.86 -7.63 0.33
C CYS A 132 2.80 -7.48 1.85
N LEU A 133 1.59 -7.31 2.37
CA LEU A 133 1.31 -7.08 3.77
C LEU A 133 0.31 -8.10 4.28
N LEU A 134 0.44 -8.46 5.54
CA LEU A 134 -0.60 -9.15 6.30
C LEU A 134 -1.34 -8.11 7.14
N ILE A 135 -2.64 -7.95 6.89
CA ILE A 135 -3.46 -6.99 7.62
C ILE A 135 -4.19 -7.71 8.73
N ASN A 136 -3.95 -7.32 9.97
CA ASN A 136 -4.76 -7.80 11.08
C ASN A 136 -6.13 -7.13 11.04
N ARG A 137 -7.21 -7.91 10.92
CA ARG A 137 -8.60 -7.43 10.86
C ARG A 137 -9.44 -8.16 11.89
N THR A 138 -10.58 -7.56 12.23
CA THR A 138 -11.58 -8.17 13.12
C THR A 138 -12.20 -9.43 12.52
N GLU A 139 -12.21 -9.54 11.18
CA GLU A 139 -12.73 -10.71 10.47
C GLU A 139 -11.73 -11.87 10.54
N PRO A 140 -12.19 -13.12 10.79
CA PRO A 140 -11.33 -14.28 10.81
C PRO A 140 -10.73 -14.55 9.42
N GLY A 141 -9.44 -14.93 9.41
CA GLY A 141 -8.74 -15.32 8.18
C GLY A 141 -7.41 -14.59 8.01
N LEU A 142 -6.62 -15.07 7.05
CA LEU A 142 -5.41 -14.38 6.61
C LEU A 142 -5.80 -13.37 5.54
N HIS A 143 -5.49 -12.11 5.82
CA HIS A 143 -5.81 -11.00 4.95
C HIS A 143 -4.54 -10.48 4.31
N VAL A 144 -4.24 -10.99 3.12
CA VAL A 144 -3.06 -10.59 2.37
C VAL A 144 -3.42 -9.41 1.49
N ALA A 145 -2.54 -8.43 1.45
CA ALA A 145 -2.71 -7.24 0.64
C ALA A 145 -1.38 -6.81 0.04
N ARG A 146 -1.41 -5.78 -0.80
CA ARG A 146 -0.21 -5.21 -1.40
C ARG A 146 -0.21 -3.70 -1.27
N THR A 147 0.93 -3.12 -0.92
CA THR A 147 1.07 -1.66 -0.89
C THR A 147 1.14 -1.16 -2.32
N ARG A 148 0.19 -0.34 -2.77
CA ARG A 148 0.12 0.12 -4.17
C ARG A 148 0.47 1.60 -4.34
N ALA A 149 0.19 2.42 -3.35
CA ALA A 149 0.63 3.82 -3.32
C ALA A 149 0.79 4.32 -1.88
N LEU A 150 1.69 5.29 -1.70
CA LEU A 150 1.91 6.00 -0.44
C LEU A 150 1.81 7.49 -0.72
N LEU A 151 0.97 8.17 0.06
CA LEU A 151 0.52 9.52 -0.23
C LEU A 151 0.60 10.36 1.05
N ARG A 152 1.10 11.59 0.92
CA ARG A 152 0.85 12.65 1.90
C ARG A 152 -0.17 13.60 1.31
N CYS A 153 -1.33 13.69 1.94
CA CYS A 153 -2.39 14.61 1.57
C CYS A 153 -2.32 15.83 2.49
N LYS A 154 -2.27 17.03 1.92
CA LYS A 154 -2.37 18.29 2.66
C LYS A 154 -3.71 18.95 2.38
N PHE A 155 -4.47 19.17 3.45
CA PHE A 155 -5.79 19.79 3.43
C PHE A 155 -5.71 21.33 3.33
N PRO A 156 -6.80 22.00 2.95
CA PRO A 156 -6.89 23.47 2.97
C PRO A 156 -6.60 24.08 4.34
N SER A 157 -6.95 23.38 5.43
CA SER A 157 -6.65 23.77 6.81
C SER A 157 -5.14 23.87 7.11
N GLY A 158 -4.31 23.29 6.24
CA GLY A 158 -2.87 23.16 6.43
C GLY A 158 -2.45 21.83 7.06
N ARG A 159 -3.39 21.06 7.63
CA ARG A 159 -3.09 19.74 8.19
C ARG A 159 -2.66 18.77 7.09
N SER A 160 -1.70 17.90 7.42
CA SER A 160 -1.21 16.85 6.52
C SER A 160 -1.45 15.48 7.12
N VAL A 161 -1.82 14.51 6.28
CA VAL A 161 -2.03 13.11 6.67
C VAL A 161 -1.33 12.18 5.71
N ASP A 162 -0.74 11.11 6.25
CA ASP A 162 -0.09 10.05 5.48
C ASP A 162 -1.05 8.89 5.27
N ILE A 163 -1.16 8.42 4.03
CA ILE A 163 -2.14 7.42 3.58
C ILE A 163 -1.45 6.39 2.72
N ALA A 164 -1.76 5.11 2.97
CA ALA A 164 -1.38 4.00 2.11
C ALA A 164 -2.60 3.47 1.35
N LEU A 165 -2.49 3.34 0.04
CA LEU A 165 -3.44 2.57 -0.77
C LEU A 165 -3.01 1.11 -0.75
N VAL A 166 -3.83 0.27 -0.11
CA VAL A 166 -3.53 -1.14 0.10
C VAL A 166 -4.68 -2.00 -0.45
N PRO A 167 -4.64 -2.36 -1.75
CA PRO A 167 -5.60 -3.31 -2.29
C PRO A 167 -5.44 -4.66 -1.61
N MET A 168 -6.55 -5.15 -1.07
CA MET A 168 -6.65 -6.52 -0.58
C MET A 168 -6.62 -7.45 -1.78
N PHE A 169 -5.94 -8.56 -1.62
CA PHE A 169 -6.09 -9.61 -2.59
C PHE A 169 -7.43 -10.33 -2.41
N GLN A 170 -7.85 -11.05 -3.45
CA GLN A 170 -9.08 -11.81 -3.43
C GLN A 170 -8.77 -13.30 -3.26
N PRO A 171 -9.54 -14.01 -2.43
CA PRO A 171 -9.39 -15.46 -2.29
C PRO A 171 -9.53 -16.13 -3.66
N SER A 172 -8.49 -16.84 -4.07
CA SER A 172 -8.52 -17.61 -5.31
C SER A 172 -9.32 -18.92 -5.11
N ARG A 173 -10.03 -19.35 -6.16
CA ARG A 173 -10.76 -20.64 -6.20
C ARG A 173 -9.86 -21.85 -6.46
N TRP A 174 -8.60 -21.61 -6.80
CA TRP A 174 -7.66 -22.68 -7.11
C TRP A 174 -7.24 -23.41 -5.82
N LYS A 175 -7.08 -24.73 -5.89
CA LYS A 175 -6.61 -25.54 -4.77
C LYS A 175 -5.27 -26.18 -5.14
N PRO A 176 -4.26 -26.12 -4.26
CA PRO A 176 -3.00 -26.79 -4.53
C PRO A 176 -3.20 -28.30 -4.68
N ARG A 177 -2.68 -28.87 -5.77
CA ARG A 177 -2.68 -30.33 -5.99
C ARG A 177 -1.69 -30.97 -5.02
N ARG A 178 -2.20 -31.55 -3.93
CA ARG A 178 -1.39 -32.41 -3.04
C ARG A 178 -1.03 -33.69 -3.79
N LYS A 179 0.26 -33.96 -3.98
CA LYS A 179 0.73 -35.36 -4.06
C LYS A 179 1.10 -35.75 -2.64
N LEU A 180 0.24 -36.52 -1.98
CA LEU A 180 0.64 -37.27 -0.81
C LEU A 180 1.59 -38.37 -1.31
N SER A 181 2.86 -38.30 -0.91
CA SER A 181 3.83 -39.39 -1.03
C SER A 181 3.99 -40.05 0.33
#